data_AF-A0A7W8S3K5-F1
#
_entry.id   AF-A0A7W8S3K5-F1
#
_cell.length_a   1.000
_cell.length_b   1.000
_cell.length_c   1.000
_cell.angle_alpha   90.00
_cell.angle_beta   90.00
_cell.angle_gamma   90.00
#
_symmetry.space_group_name_H-M   'P 1'
#
loop_
_entity.id
_entity.type
_entity.pdbx_description
1 polymer ?
#
loop_
_entity_poly.entity_id
_entity_poly.type
_entity_poly.pdbx_seq_one_letter_code
_entity_poly.pdbx_strand_id
1 'polypeptide(L)' 'MIRSITAVVVMQLVILINGCAGSPPKPVLPDGSQRVPVNRVPPTPPSDGGGHEQ' A
#
# COMPACT_ATOMS: atom_id res chain seq x y z
N MET A 1 -16.55 34.91 -14.26
CA MET A 1 -15.96 33.60 -14.63
C MET A 1 -14.56 33.42 -14.07
N ILE A 2 -13.59 34.28 -14.41
CA ILE A 2 -12.17 34.18 -13.99
C ILE A 2 -12.00 34.06 -12.46
N ARG A 3 -12.70 34.88 -11.67
CA ARG A 3 -12.63 34.83 -10.19
C ARG A 3 -13.08 33.48 -9.61
N SER A 4 -14.04 32.82 -10.26
CA SER A 4 -14.53 31.50 -9.86
C SER A 4 -13.52 30.41 -10.22
N ILE A 5 -12.87 30.51 -11.37
CA ILE A 5 -11.82 29.58 -11.80
C ILE A 5 -10.63 29.68 -10.84
N THR A 6 -10.21 30.89 -10.48
CA THR A 6 -9.13 31.10 -9.51
C THR A 6 -9.47 30.45 -8.15
N ALA A 7 -10.70 30.60 -7.66
CA ALA A 7 -11.11 29.98 -6.40
C ALA A 7 -11.06 28.45 -6.44
N VAL A 8 -11.51 27.83 -7.54
CA VAL A 8 -11.46 26.37 -7.72
C VAL A 8 -10.01 25.87 -7.76
N VAL A 9 -9.13 26.55 -8.50
CA VAL A 9 -7.70 26.19 -8.58
C VAL A 9 -7.01 26.29 -7.23
N VAL A 10 -7.31 27.33 -6.44
CA VAL A 10 -6.76 27.50 -5.08
C VAL A 10 -7.22 26.36 -4.16
N MET A 11 -8.49 25.98 -4.19
CA MET A 11 -9.01 24.89 -3.35
C MET A 11 -8.37 23.54 -3.70
N GLN A 12 -8.23 23.24 -4.99
CA GLN A 12 -7.57 22.02 -5.46
C GLN A 12 -6.09 21.96 -5.01
N LEU A 13 -5.38 23.10 -5.08
CA LEU A 13 -4.00 23.19 -4.62
C LEU A 13 -3.88 22.95 -3.11
N VAL A 14 -4.78 23.53 -2.31
CA VAL A 14 -4.83 23.34 -0.85
C VAL A 14 -5.08 21.86 -0.51
N ILE A 15 -5.99 21.19 -1.21
CA ILE A 15 -6.25 19.76 -0.98
C ILE A 15 -5.02 18.91 -1.33
N LEU A 16 -4.35 19.21 -2.44
CA LEU A 16 -3.17 18.48 -2.89
C LEU A 16 -2.00 18.57 -1.90
N ILE A 17 -1.70 19.76 -1.37
CA ILE A 17 -0.60 19.95 -0.43
C ILE A 17 -0.87 19.31 0.95
N ASN A 18 -2.13 19.23 1.38
CA ASN A 18 -2.49 18.66 2.68
C ASN A 18 -2.73 17.15 2.63
N GLY A 19 -3.21 16.62 1.49
CA GLY A 19 -3.58 15.22 1.34
C GLY A 19 -2.40 14.25 1.26
N CYS A 20 -1.23 14.70 0.80
CA CYS A 20 -0.07 13.84 0.61
C CYS A 20 0.85 13.74 1.85
N ALA A 21 0.56 14.47 2.93
CA ALA A 21 1.40 14.52 4.12
C ALA A 21 1.07 13.44 5.17
N GLY A 22 0.00 12.66 4.97
CA GLY A 22 -0.39 11.60 5.89
C GLY A 22 0.45 10.35 5.69
N SER A 23 1.38 10.08 6.61
CA SER A 23 1.94 8.73 6.71
C SER A 23 0.80 7.76 7.09
N PRO A 24 0.69 6.59 6.45
CA PRO A 24 -0.29 5.59 6.84
C PRO A 24 -0.13 5.30 8.34
N PRO A 25 -1.23 5.12 9.10
CA PRO A 25 -1.12 4.70 10.49
C PRO A 25 -0.26 3.44 10.55
N LYS A 26 0.66 3.40 11.51
CA LYS A 26 1.56 2.25 11.70
C LYS A 26 0.70 0.98 11.72
N PRO A 27 0.98 -0.01 10.86
CA PRO A 27 0.29 -1.29 10.90
C PRO A 27 0.48 -1.90 12.29
N VAL A 28 -0.61 -2.06 13.03
CA VAL A 28 -0.62 -2.79 14.30
C VAL A 28 -0.74 -4.26 13.93
N LEU A 29 0.26 -5.06 14.31
CA LEU A 29 0.14 -6.50 14.23
C LEU A 29 -0.90 -6.93 15.26
N PRO A 30 -1.89 -7.78 14.89
CA PRO A 30 -2.80 -8.38 15.87
C PRO A 30 -1.98 -9.01 17.00
N ASP A 31 -2.47 -8.97 18.25
CA ASP A 31 -1.75 -9.26 19.50
C ASP A 31 -1.18 -10.70 19.65
N GLY A 32 -1.04 -11.45 18.56
CA GLY A 32 -0.54 -12.81 18.55
C GLY A 32 -1.45 -13.80 19.29
N SER A 33 -2.61 -13.34 19.78
CA SER A 33 -3.58 -14.19 20.49
C SER A 33 -4.13 -15.31 19.61
N GLN A 34 -4.09 -15.12 18.28
CA GLN A 34 -4.37 -16.16 17.29
C GLN A 34 -3.13 -16.34 16.39
N ARG A 35 -1.99 -16.72 16.98
CA ARG A 35 -0.84 -17.20 16.21
C ARG A 35 -1.25 -18.49 15.50
N VAL A 36 -1.46 -18.41 14.19
CA VAL A 36 -1.53 -19.60 13.34
C VAL A 36 -0.20 -20.34 13.50
N PRO A 37 -0.22 -21.65 13.81
CA PRO A 37 1.01 -22.44 13.89
C PRO A 37 1.80 -22.30 12.58
N VAL A 38 3.06 -21.89 12.68
CA VAL A 38 3.96 -21.86 11.53
C VAL A 38 4.18 -23.30 11.07
N ASN A 39 3.98 -23.56 9.78
CA ASN A 39 4.26 -24.87 9.22
C ASN A 39 5.76 -25.18 9.44
N ARG A 40 6.08 -26.29 10.11
CA ARG A 40 7.48 -26.68 10.39
C ARG A 40 8.19 -27.26 9.16
N VAL A 41 7.50 -27.30 8.04
CA VAL A 41 8.03 -27.75 6.75
C VAL A 41 8.87 -26.61 6.17
N PRO A 42 10.14 -26.88 5.81
CA PRO A 42 10.96 -25.91 5.08
C PRO A 42 10.22 -25.42 3.83
N PRO A 43 10.27 -24.12 3.49
CA PRO A 43 9.72 -23.63 2.23
C PRO A 43 10.31 -24.43 1.06
N THR A 44 9.45 -24.90 0.17
CA THR A 44 9.91 -25.46 -1.10
C THR A 44 10.69 -24.37 -1.82
N PRO A 45 11.91 -24.65 -2.33
CA PRO A 45 12.63 -23.67 -3.13
C PRO A 45 11.75 -23.24 -4.31
N PRO A 46 11.87 -21.97 -4.76
CA PRO A 46 11.17 -21.55 -5.96
C PRO A 46 11.51 -22.52 -7.08
N SER A 47 10.48 -23.09 -7.69
CA SER A 47 10.67 -23.81 -8.94
C SER A 47 11.12 -22.75 -9.94
N ASP A 48 12.42 -22.67 -10.19
CA ASP A 48 12.90 -22.08 -11.43
C ASP A 48 12.14 -22.80 -12.53
N GLY A 49 11.24 -22.09 -13.21
CA GLY A 49 10.48 -22.61 -14.32
C GLY A 49 11.45 -23.08 -15.37
N GLY A 50 11.85 -24.35 -15.28
CA GLY A 50 12.67 -25.01 -16.27
C GLY A 50 11.87 -25.09 -17.55
N GLY A 51 12.36 -24.37 -18.56
CA GLY A 51 12.19 -24.61 -19.99
C GLY A 51 10.88 -25.25 -20.43
N HIS A 52 9.96 -24.41 -20.92
CA HIS A 52 9.08 -24.82 -22.00
C HIS A 52 9.95 -25.06 -23.25
N GLU A 53 10.51 -26.27 -23.40
CA GLU A 53 11.00 -26.82 -24.68
C GLU A 53 10.82 -28.35 -24.69
N GLN A 54 9.61 -28.80 -25.00
CA GLN A 54 9.24 -29.82 -26.00
C GLN A 54 7.82 -30.35 -25.77
#